data_AF-A0A925W8P8-F1
#
_entry.id   AF-A0A925W8P8-F1
#
_cell.length_a   1.000
_cell.length_b   1.000
_cell.length_c   1.000
_cell.angle_alpha   90.00
_cell.angle_beta   90.00
_cell.angle_gamma   90.00
#
_symmetry.space_group_name_H-M   'P 1'
#
loop_
_entity.id
_entity.type
_entity.pdbx_description
1 polymer ?
#
loop_
_entity_poly.entity_id
_entity_poly.type
_entity_poly.pdbx_seq_one_letter_code
_entity_poly.pdbx_strand_id
1 'polypeptide(L)' 'MIVRRAHRADLPALVALLADDPLGAGRESADQARYETAFTAIEADLNQVLVCLEAAGEVVGTLQLTVVPGLSRAG' A
#
# COMPACT_ATOMS: atom_id res chain seq x y z
N MET A 1 4.80 -15.21 10.37
CA MET A 1 4.04 -14.17 9.64
C MET A 1 4.35 -12.84 10.29
N ILE A 2 4.70 -11.82 9.51
CA ILE A 2 5.15 -10.50 9.99
C ILE A 2 4.27 -9.44 9.34
N VAL A 3 3.79 -8.49 10.14
CA VAL A 3 3.09 -7.29 9.67
C VAL A 3 4.04 -6.11 9.84
N ARG A 4 4.38 -5.42 8.75
CA ARG A 4 5.33 -4.30 8.78
C ARG A 4 4.97 -3.22 7.79
N ARG A 5 5.54 -2.03 7.97
CA ARG A 5 5.47 -0.98 6.95
C ARG A 5 6.10 -1.51 5.65
N ALA A 6 5.45 -1.20 4.54
CA ALA A 6 5.98 -1.50 3.22
C ALA A 6 7.19 -0.60 2.93
N HIS A 7 8.18 -1.17 2.27
CA HIS A 7 9.32 -0.46 1.71
C HIS A 7 9.24 -0.50 0.19
N ARG A 8 10.03 0.35 -0.48
CA ARG A 8 9.99 0.46 -1.94
C ARG A 8 10.29 -0.85 -2.67
N ALA A 9 11.08 -1.74 -2.05
CA ALA A 9 11.38 -3.07 -2.58
C ALA A 9 10.15 -4.00 -2.62
N ASP A 10 9.13 -3.76 -1.79
CA ASP A 10 7.90 -4.57 -1.77
C ASP A 10 6.94 -4.18 -2.90
N LEU A 11 7.14 -3.03 -3.54
CA LEU A 11 6.20 -2.44 -4.50
C LEU A 11 5.79 -3.40 -5.64
N PRO A 12 6.70 -4.17 -6.28
CA PRO A 12 6.30 -5.12 -7.31
C PRO A 12 5.31 -6.19 -6.80
N ALA A 13 5.54 -6.72 -5.60
CA ALA A 13 4.65 -7.72 -5.00
C ALA A 13 3.30 -7.10 -4.58
N LEU A 14 3.31 -5.87 -4.08
CA LEU A 14 2.08 -5.15 -3.73
C LEU A 14 1.21 -4.86 -4.96
N VAL A 15 1.82 -4.44 -6.08
CA VAL A 15 1.10 -4.21 -7.34
C VAL A 15 0.54 -5.51 -7.90
N ALA A 16 1.28 -6.62 -7.82
CA ALA A 16 0.76 -7.93 -8.21
C ALA A 16 -0.48 -8.32 -7.40
N LEU A 17 -0.47 -8.12 -6.07
CA LEU A 17 -1.63 -8.38 -5.21
C LEU A 17 -2.85 -7.53 -5.58
N LEU A 18 -2.65 -6.26 -5.96
CA LEU A 18 -3.74 -5.37 -6.38
C LEU A 18 -4.29 -5.75 -7.76
N ALA A 19 -3.42 -6.15 -8.70
CA ALA A 19 -3.81 -6.61 -10.03
C ALA A 19 -4.59 -7.94 -9.97
N ASP A 20 -4.24 -8.82 -9.03
CA ASP A 20 -4.92 -10.09 -8.80
C ASP A 20 -6.25 -9.95 -8.04
N ASP A 21 -6.59 -8.76 -7.50
CA ASP A 21 -7.86 -8.52 -6.84
C ASP A 21 -9.01 -8.46 -7.88
N PRO A 22 -10.01 -9.37 -7.82
CA PRO A 22 -11.15 -9.36 -8.72
C PRO A 22 -11.97 -8.06 -8.68
N LEU A 23 -11.92 -7.31 -7.58
CA LEU A 23 -12.59 -6.02 -7.43
C LEU A 23 -11.74 -4.86 -8.00
N GLY A 24 -10.43 -5.04 -8.12
CA GLY A 24 -9.44 -4.08 -8.63
C GLY A 24 -9.16 -4.19 -10.13
N ALA A 25 -9.47 -5.34 -10.75
CA ALA A 25 -9.10 -5.68 -12.14
C ALA A 25 -9.46 -4.64 -13.23
N GLY A 26 -10.46 -3.76 -13.01
CA GLY A 26 -10.82 -2.69 -13.94
C GLY A 26 -10.17 -1.33 -13.69
N ARG A 27 -9.38 -1.19 -12.61
CA ARG A 27 -8.82 0.08 -12.12
C ARG A 27 -7.29 0.09 -12.14
N GLU A 28 -6.66 -1.07 -12.13
CA GLU A 28 -5.20 -1.21 -12.15
C GLU A 28 -4.62 -0.94 -13.55
N SER A 29 -3.44 -0.34 -13.59
CA SER A 29 -2.74 0.03 -14.83
C SER A 29 -1.45 -0.78 -14.96
N ALA A 30 -1.04 -1.15 -16.17
CA ALA A 30 0.28 -1.75 -16.38
C ALA A 30 1.45 -0.74 -16.20
N ASP A 31 1.15 0.53 -15.92
CA ASP A 31 2.13 1.60 -15.77
C ASP A 31 2.75 1.64 -14.36
N GLN A 32 3.89 0.95 -14.22
CA GLN A 32 4.69 0.88 -12.99
C GLN A 32 5.04 2.27 -12.42
N ALA A 33 5.25 3.28 -13.28
CA ALA A 33 5.67 4.61 -12.84
C ALA A 33 4.58 5.32 -12.01
N ARG A 34 3.30 4.97 -12.22
CA ARG A 34 2.19 5.50 -11.42
C ARG A 34 2.21 4.99 -10.00
N TYR A 35 2.47 3.70 -9.79
CA TYR A 35 2.58 3.11 -8.46
C TYR A 35 3.80 3.63 -7.71
N GLU A 36 4.92 3.84 -8.40
CA GLU A 36 6.10 4.46 -7.81
C GLU A 36 5.82 5.89 -7.34
N THR A 37 5.10 6.67 -8.15
CA THR A 37 4.69 8.04 -7.78
C THR A 37 3.74 8.01 -6.57
N ALA A 38 2.75 7.12 -6.58
CA ALA A 38 1.81 6.96 -5.47
C ALA A 38 2.51 6.52 -4.19
N PHE A 39 3.44 5.56 -4.27
CA PHE A 39 4.22 5.09 -3.13
C PHE A 39 5.05 6.21 -2.52
N THR A 40 5.72 7.03 -3.35
CA THR A 40 6.48 8.21 -2.87
C THR A 40 5.57 9.20 -2.14
N ALA A 41 4.36 9.45 -2.66
CA ALA A 41 3.41 10.35 -2.01
C ALA A 41 2.94 9.81 -0.65
N ILE A 42 2.68 8.50 -0.56
CA ILE A 42 2.31 7.82 0.68
C ILE A 42 3.45 7.89 1.71
N GLU A 43 4.68 7.59 1.29
CA GLU A 43 5.85 7.59 2.18
C GLU A 43 6.16 8.99 2.74
N ALA A 44 5.84 10.04 1.98
CA ALA A 44 6.04 11.43 2.38
C ALA A 44 4.97 11.98 3.34
N ASP A 45 3.80 11.34 3.46
CA ASP A 45 2.70 11.80 4.32
C ASP A 45 2.65 11.03 5.64
N LEU A 46 2.82 11.75 6.76
CA LEU A 46 2.80 11.18 8.11
C LEU A 46 1.46 10.53 8.49
N ASN A 47 0.37 10.90 7.81
CA ASN A 47 -0.95 10.34 8.02
C ASN A 47 -1.23 9.09 7.18
N GLN A 48 -0.29 8.70 6.32
CA GLN A 48 -0.42 7.54 5.47
C GLN A 48 0.53 6.44 5.94
N VAL A 49 0.04 5.20 5.96
CA VAL A 49 0.87 4.02 6.21
C VAL A 49 0.46 2.92 5.26
N LEU A 50 1.36 2.55 4.34
CA LEU A 50 1.23 1.33 3.57
C LEU A 50 1.90 0.17 4.33
N VAL A 51 1.18 -0.93 4.46
CA VAL A 51 1.56 -2.10 5.25
C VAL A 51 1.62 -3.31 4.34
N CYS A 52 2.65 -4.13 4.49
CA CYS A 52 2.72 -5.45 3.88
C CYS A 52 2.59 -6.55 4.95
N LEU A 53 1.97 -7.65 4.55
CA LEU A 53 1.93 -8.89 5.30
C LEU A 53 2.91 -9.87 4.67
N GLU A 54 3.91 -10.29 5.45
CA GLU A 54 4.95 -11.20 4.99
C GLU A 54 4.80 -12.60 5.63
N ALA A 55 4.83 -13.63 4.79
CA ALA A 55 4.82 -15.03 5.20
C ALA A 55 5.91 -15.79 4.42
N ALA A 56 6.81 -16.46 5.16
CA ALA A 56 7.92 -17.21 4.58
C ALA A 56 8.82 -16.41 3.60
N GLY A 57 9.00 -15.11 3.86
CA GLY A 57 9.81 -14.22 3.01
C GLY A 57 9.05 -13.61 1.83
N GLU A 58 7.79 -13.99 1.63
CA GLU A 58 6.94 -13.49 0.53
C GLU A 58 5.88 -12.53 1.05
N VAL A 59 5.61 -11.48 0.28
CA VAL A 59 4.50 -10.55 0.56
C VAL A 59 3.19 -11.19 0.07
N VAL A 60 2.31 -11.50 1.02
CA VAL A 60 1.06 -12.24 0.77
C VAL A 60 -0.19 -11.40 1.01
N GLY A 61 -0.01 -10.13 1.40
CA GLY A 61 -1.12 -9.21 1.66
C GLY A 61 -0.67 -7.78 1.81
N THR A 62 -1.61 -6.86 1.66
CA THR A 62 -1.39 -5.42 1.80
C THR A 62 -2.57 -4.74 2.47
N LEU A 63 -2.32 -3.60 3.09
CA LEU A 63 -3.31 -2.71 3.69
C LEU A 63 -2.77 -1.27 3.58
N GLN A 64 -3.65 -0.33 3.25
CA GLN A 64 -3.35 1.10 3.39
C GLN A 64 -4.18 1.70 4.52
N LEU A 65 -3.50 2.31 5.48
CA LEU A 65 -4.10 3.02 6.60
C LEU A 65 -3.95 4.53 6.40
N THR A 66 -5.07 5.24 6.48
CA THR A 66 -5.13 6.70 6.45
C THR A 66 -5.65 7.22 7.78
N VAL A 67 -4.89 8.11 8.42
CA VAL A 67 -5.30 8.84 9.62
C VAL A 67 -5.90 10.18 9.18
N VAL A 68 -7.20 10.38 9.42
CA VAL A 68 -7.87 11.64 9.11
C VAL A 68 -8.17 12.37 10.42
N PRO A 69 -7.52 13.51 10.71
CA PRO A 69 -7.81 14.28 11.91
C PRO A 69 -9.23 14.82 11.89
N GLY A 70 -9.92 14.76 13.03
CA GLY A 70 -11.31 15.15 13.16
C GLY A 70 -11.49 16.35 14.08
N LEU A 71 -12.09 17.44 13.58
CA LEU A 71 -12.39 18.61 14.41
C LEU A 71 -13.28 18.27 15.62
N SER A 72 -14.25 17.37 15.44
CA SER A 72 -15.13 16.88 16.52
C SER A 72 -14.40 16.03 17.57
N ARG A 73 -13.19 15.57 17.26
CA ARG A 73 -12.32 14.76 18.14
C ARG A 73 -11.11 15.54 18.65
N ALA A 74 -11.03 16.84 18.30
CA ALA A 74 -9.91 17.74 18.62
C ALA A 74 -8.54 17.24 18.11
N GLY A 75 -8.54 16.49 17.01
CA GLY A 75 -7.38 15.73 16.52
C GLY A 75 -7.76 14.28 16.32
#